data_AF-A0A1Q3FZL7-F1
#
_entry.id   AF-A0A1Q3FZL7-F1
#
_cell.length_a   1.000
_cell.length_b   1.000
_cell.length_c   1.000
_cell.angle_alpha   90.00
_cell.angle_beta   90.00
_cell.angle_gamma   90.00
#
_symmetry.space_group_name_H-M   'P 1'
#
loop_
_entity.id
_entity.type
_entity.pdbx_description
1 polymer ?
#
loop_
_entity_poly.entity_id
_entity_poly.type
_entity_poly.pdbx_seq_one_letter_code
_entity_poly.pdbx_strand_id
1 'polypeptide(L)'
;MFKLIIVSALAAVALAQNPDAEAQVLSSDSEVNPDGSYRWNYETSNGIRAQEEGVGGQSAQGSASWTDRDGTPIQLTYVADVNGFQPQGAHLPREGPAPAHVLKTLEFIRANPPKDDPNFNIQALEAEIARLQSLQ
;
A
#
# COMPACT_ATOMS: atom_id res chain seq x y z
N MET A 1 49.55 15.74 14.47
CA MET A 1 48.14 16.11 14.66
C MET A 1 47.35 16.20 13.35
N PHE A 2 47.85 16.88 12.29
CA PHE A 2 47.16 16.97 10.99
C PHE A 2 46.88 15.64 10.27
N LYS A 3 47.78 14.66 10.38
CA LYS A 3 47.62 13.34 9.73
C LYS A 3 46.45 12.51 10.27
N LEU A 4 46.10 12.66 11.55
CA LEU A 4 44.97 11.96 12.18
C LEU A 4 43.61 12.55 11.75
N ILE A 5 43.55 13.86 11.52
CA ILE A 5 42.33 14.54 11.05
C ILE A 5 42.01 14.17 9.60
N ILE A 6 43.03 14.04 8.74
CA ILE A 6 42.84 13.66 7.33
C ILE A 6 42.37 12.21 7.20
N VAL A 7 42.92 11.28 8.01
CA VAL A 7 42.50 9.88 8.01
C VAL A 7 41.08 9.73 8.57
N SER A 8 40.72 10.47 9.63
CA SER A 8 39.34 10.42 10.15
C SER A 8 38.32 11.04 9.18
N ALA A 9 38.70 12.11 8.47
CA ALA A 9 37.85 12.73 7.46
C ALA A 9 37.62 11.81 6.26
N LEU A 10 38.66 11.11 5.77
CA LEU A 10 38.52 10.13 4.69
C LEU A 10 37.68 8.91 5.10
N ALA A 11 37.83 8.43 6.34
CA ALA A 11 37.00 7.36 6.89
C ALA A 11 35.53 7.78 7.04
N ALA A 12 35.26 9.03 7.42
CA ALA A 12 33.90 9.57 7.53
C ALA A 12 33.21 9.71 6.16
N VAL A 13 33.95 10.08 5.11
CA VAL A 13 33.40 10.17 3.74
C VAL A 13 33.12 8.78 3.16
N ALA A 14 33.98 7.79 3.44
CA ALA A 14 33.77 6.40 3.00
C ALA A 14 32.53 5.75 3.65
N LEU A 15 32.21 6.11 4.90
CA LEU A 15 31.02 5.62 5.62
C LEU A 15 29.72 6.34 5.23
N ALA A 16 29.80 7.43 4.46
CA ALA A 16 28.65 8.24 4.05
C ALA A 16 28.12 7.91 2.64
N GLN A 17 28.64 6.88 1.97
CA GLN A 17 28.16 6.47 0.65
C GLN A 17 26.75 5.88 0.79
N ASN A 18 25.76 6.55 0.20
CA ASN A 18 24.42 5.99 0.05
C ASN A 18 24.46 4.97 -1.11
N PRO A 19 24.35 3.66 -0.85
CA PRO A 19 24.40 2.64 -1.91
C PRO A 19 23.30 2.81 -2.96
N ASP A 20 22.19 3.48 -2.62
CA ASP A 20 21.12 3.80 -3.57
C ASP A 20 21.49 4.91 -4.56
N ALA A 21 22.51 5.72 -4.28
CA ALA A 21 22.90 6.82 -5.17
C ALA A 21 23.45 6.34 -6.52
N GLU A 22 23.90 5.10 -6.59
CA GLU A 22 24.44 4.47 -7.81
C GLU A 22 23.46 3.47 -8.44
N ALA A 23 22.20 3.43 -7.98
CA ALA A 23 21.20 2.49 -8.51
C ALA A 23 20.98 2.70 -10.02
N GLN A 24 20.89 1.59 -10.76
CA GLN A 24 20.69 1.56 -12.21
C GLN A 24 19.42 0.81 -12.56
N VAL A 25 18.77 1.19 -13.67
CA VAL A 25 17.66 0.42 -14.24
C VAL A 25 18.23 -0.85 -14.89
N LEU A 26 17.79 -2.02 -14.43
CA LEU A 26 18.19 -3.33 -14.94
C LEU A 26 17.31 -3.76 -16.12
N SER A 27 16.01 -3.48 -16.03
CA SER A 27 15.03 -3.77 -17.06
C SER A 27 13.94 -2.71 -17.05
N SER A 28 13.38 -2.44 -18.22
CA SER A 28 12.18 -1.62 -18.37
C SER A 28 11.49 -2.01 -19.68
N ASP A 29 10.20 -2.27 -19.58
CA ASP A 29 9.33 -2.59 -20.72
C ASP A 29 8.09 -1.69 -20.64
N SER A 30 7.62 -1.23 -21.79
CA SER A 30 6.43 -0.39 -21.89
C SER A 30 5.76 -0.63 -23.24
N GLU A 31 4.48 -0.99 -23.19
CA GLU A 31 3.66 -1.20 -24.36
C GLU A 31 2.36 -0.41 -24.22
N VAL A 32 1.97 0.26 -25.30
CA VAL A 32 0.69 0.96 -25.42
C VAL A 32 0.03 0.50 -26.70
N ASN A 33 -1.18 -0.01 -26.59
CA ASN A 33 -1.93 -0.57 -27.70
C ASN A 33 -2.96 0.42 -28.26
N PRO A 34 -3.32 0.32 -29.55
CA PRO A 34 -4.32 1.19 -30.17
C PRO A 34 -5.72 1.11 -29.54
N ASP A 35 -6.04 0.01 -28.86
CA ASP A 35 -7.30 -0.19 -28.14
C ASP A 35 -7.35 0.54 -26.77
N GLY A 36 -6.28 1.24 -26.41
CA GLY A 36 -6.14 1.98 -25.16
C GLY A 36 -5.64 1.12 -23.99
N SER A 37 -5.43 -0.18 -24.20
CA SER A 37 -4.73 -1.02 -23.23
C SER A 37 -3.24 -0.67 -23.18
N TYR A 38 -2.64 -0.79 -22.01
CA TYR A 38 -1.21 -0.59 -21.83
C TYR A 38 -0.68 -1.51 -20.75
N ARG A 39 0.63 -1.72 -20.76
CA ARG A 39 1.38 -2.30 -19.64
C ARG A 39 2.76 -1.69 -19.58
N TRP A 40 3.30 -1.58 -18.37
CA TRP A 40 4.69 -1.21 -18.17
C TRP A 40 5.26 -1.94 -16.96
N ASN A 41 6.58 -2.11 -16.96
CA ASN A 41 7.32 -2.59 -15.79
C ASN A 41 8.75 -2.03 -15.80
N TYR A 42 9.37 -2.00 -14.62
CA TYR A 42 10.80 -1.77 -14.49
C TYR A 42 11.37 -2.44 -13.25
N GLU A 43 12.68 -2.69 -13.29
CA GLU A 43 13.48 -3.18 -12.17
C GLU A 43 14.77 -2.36 -12.06
N THR A 44 15.21 -2.13 -10.84
CA THR A 44 16.44 -1.40 -10.52
C THR A 44 17.43 -2.27 -9.74
N SER A 45 18.71 -1.93 -9.79
CA SER A 45 19.79 -2.70 -9.18
C SER A 45 19.76 -2.72 -7.65
N ASN A 46 19.05 -1.78 -7.02
CA ASN A 46 18.80 -1.76 -5.58
C ASN A 46 17.47 -2.43 -5.18
N GLY A 47 16.83 -3.17 -6.10
CA GLY A 47 15.69 -4.02 -5.79
C GLY A 47 14.33 -3.33 -5.82
N ILE A 48 14.23 -2.10 -6.31
CA ILE A 48 12.92 -1.48 -6.61
C ILE A 48 12.37 -2.14 -7.87
N ARG A 49 11.12 -2.61 -7.78
CA ARG A 49 10.36 -3.18 -8.89
C ARG A 49 8.98 -2.55 -8.92
N ALA A 50 8.50 -2.22 -10.11
CA ALA A 50 7.11 -1.83 -10.28
C ALA A 50 6.57 -2.30 -11.63
N GLN A 51 5.28 -2.58 -11.66
CA GLN A 51 4.54 -2.94 -12.86
C GLN A 51 3.11 -2.44 -12.74
N GLU A 52 2.50 -2.16 -13.88
CA GLU A 52 1.09 -1.80 -14.00
C GLU A 52 0.60 -2.23 -15.39
N GLU A 53 -0.67 -2.61 -15.44
CA GLU A 53 -1.41 -2.81 -16.67
C GLU A 53 -2.82 -2.24 -16.53
N GLY A 54 -3.42 -1.83 -17.63
CA GLY A 54 -4.75 -1.25 -17.58
C GLY A 54 -5.26 -0.77 -18.93
N VAL A 55 -6.37 -0.03 -18.87
CA VAL A 55 -6.96 0.66 -20.00
C VAL A 55 -7.07 2.14 -19.66
N GLY A 56 -6.43 2.98 -20.47
CA GLY A 56 -6.32 4.42 -20.22
C GLY A 56 -7.67 5.08 -19.93
N GLY A 57 -7.78 5.72 -18.76
CA GLY A 57 -8.99 6.41 -18.32
C GLY A 57 -10.13 5.52 -17.81
N GLN A 58 -9.94 4.19 -17.74
CA GLN A 58 -10.98 3.25 -17.29
C GLN A 58 -10.54 2.51 -16.03
N SER A 59 -9.41 1.81 -16.10
CA SER A 59 -8.90 1.02 -14.98
C SER A 59 -7.40 0.79 -15.09
N ALA A 60 -6.77 0.54 -13.94
CA ALA A 60 -5.39 0.11 -13.83
C ALA A 60 -5.25 -0.85 -12.65
N GLN A 61 -4.33 -1.81 -12.77
CA GLN A 61 -3.91 -2.64 -11.66
C GLN A 61 -2.40 -2.78 -11.71
N GLY A 62 -1.78 -2.86 -10.54
CA GLY A 62 -0.33 -2.92 -10.50
C GLY A 62 0.23 -3.31 -9.16
N SER A 63 1.54 -3.36 -9.11
CA SER A 63 2.29 -3.68 -7.91
C SER A 63 3.62 -2.95 -7.89
N ALA A 64 4.07 -2.59 -6.70
CA ALA A 64 5.40 -2.06 -6.46
C ALA A 64 6.03 -2.74 -5.25
N SER A 65 7.33 -2.98 -5.31
CA SER A 65 8.11 -3.47 -4.18
C SER A 65 9.45 -2.75 -4.09
N TRP A 66 9.91 -2.55 -2.87
CA TRP A 66 11.18 -1.92 -2.54
C TRP A 66 11.61 -2.32 -1.13
N THR A 67 12.83 -2.00 -0.76
CA THR A 67 13.31 -2.13 0.63
C THR A 67 13.29 -0.75 1.26
N ASP A 68 12.64 -0.60 2.42
CA ASP A 68 12.65 0.66 3.17
C ASP A 68 14.01 0.88 3.84
N ARG A 69 14.26 2.10 4.35
CA ARG A 69 15.55 2.52 4.92
C ARG A 69 16.00 1.70 6.12
N ASP A 70 15.07 1.07 6.82
CA ASP A 70 15.31 0.17 7.95
C ASP A 70 15.59 -1.29 7.52
N GLY A 71 15.59 -1.56 6.22
CA GLY A 71 15.75 -2.91 5.65
C GLY A 71 14.44 -3.68 5.51
N THR A 72 13.30 -3.09 5.88
CA THR A 72 12.00 -3.76 5.79
C THR A 72 11.57 -3.91 4.33
N PRO A 73 11.29 -5.13 3.83
CA PRO A 73 10.75 -5.30 2.49
C PRO A 73 9.32 -4.79 2.43
N ILE A 74 9.04 -3.89 1.49
CA ILE A 74 7.73 -3.32 1.23
C ILE A 74 7.15 -3.93 -0.03
N GLN A 75 5.89 -4.34 0.06
CA GLN A 75 5.07 -4.78 -1.06
C GLN A 75 3.78 -3.96 -1.06
N LEU A 76 3.44 -3.44 -2.22
CA LEU A 76 2.20 -2.73 -2.52
C LEU A 76 1.54 -3.38 -3.74
N THR A 77 0.25 -3.66 -3.67
CA THR A 77 -0.61 -3.97 -4.82
C THR A 77 -1.74 -2.96 -4.85
N TYR A 78 -2.34 -2.74 -6.02
CA TYR A 78 -3.48 -1.85 -6.12
C TYR A 78 -4.36 -2.17 -7.32
N VAL A 79 -5.61 -1.74 -7.20
CA VAL A 79 -6.56 -1.56 -8.30
C VAL A 79 -7.02 -0.10 -8.30
N ALA A 80 -7.10 0.51 -9.47
CA ALA A 80 -7.65 1.83 -9.70
C ALA A 80 -8.80 1.70 -10.71
N ASP A 81 -10.01 2.03 -10.31
CA ASP A 81 -11.20 1.95 -11.15
C ASP A 81 -12.22 3.04 -10.78
N VAL A 82 -13.49 2.84 -11.12
CA VAL A 82 -14.60 3.76 -10.78
C VAL A 82 -14.78 3.99 -9.27
N ASN A 83 -14.30 3.07 -8.43
CA ASN A 83 -14.30 3.19 -6.97
C ASN A 83 -13.03 3.89 -6.44
N GLY A 84 -12.17 4.38 -7.34
CA GLY A 84 -10.92 5.06 -7.02
C GLY A 84 -9.75 4.11 -6.82
N PHE A 85 -8.67 4.64 -6.24
CA PHE A 85 -7.43 3.92 -5.96
C PHE A 85 -7.55 3.11 -4.67
N GLN A 86 -7.37 1.80 -4.77
CA GLN A 86 -7.55 0.84 -3.68
C GLN A 86 -6.22 0.10 -3.47
N PRO A 87 -5.32 0.61 -2.62
CA PRO A 87 -4.03 -0.03 -2.33
C PRO A 87 -4.13 -1.10 -1.24
N GLN A 88 -3.30 -2.14 -1.35
CA GLN A 88 -3.10 -3.15 -0.32
C GLN A 88 -1.60 -3.31 -0.06
N GLY A 89 -1.21 -3.29 1.21
CA GLY A 89 0.17 -3.45 1.64
C GLY A 89 0.25 -3.46 3.16
N ALA A 90 1.13 -4.29 3.73
CA ALA A 90 1.24 -4.46 5.18
C ALA A 90 1.66 -3.18 5.93
N HIS A 91 2.32 -2.26 5.22
CA HIS A 91 2.82 -0.97 5.69
C HIS A 91 1.76 0.14 5.67
N LEU A 92 0.63 -0.09 5.00
CA LEU A 92 -0.43 0.92 4.92
C LEU A 92 -1.12 1.08 6.28
N PRO A 93 -1.59 2.30 6.60
CA PRO A 93 -2.45 2.50 7.76
C PRO A 93 -3.65 1.56 7.66
N ARG A 94 -3.85 0.76 8.70
CA ARG A 94 -5.08 -0.03 8.85
C ARG A 94 -6.12 0.82 9.57
N GLU A 95 -7.39 0.56 9.28
CA GLU A 95 -8.48 1.15 10.06
C GLU A 95 -8.23 0.87 11.55
N GLY A 96 -8.27 1.93 12.36
CA GLY A 96 -8.16 1.79 13.81
C GLY A 96 -9.41 1.13 14.39
N PRO A 97 -9.39 0.79 15.70
CA PRO A 97 -10.55 0.22 16.36
C PRO A 97 -11.76 1.14 16.24
N ALA A 98 -12.93 0.54 15.96
CA ALA A 98 -14.18 1.29 15.94
C ALA A 98 -14.40 1.97 17.30
N PRO A 99 -14.90 3.23 17.35
CA PRO A 99 -15.26 3.85 18.60
C PRO A 99 -16.26 2.99 19.39
N ALA A 100 -16.07 2.83 20.70
CA ALA A 100 -16.90 1.94 21.52
C ALA A 100 -18.41 2.20 21.42
N HIS A 101 -18.82 3.47 21.20
CA HIS A 101 -20.23 3.82 21.03
C HIS A 101 -20.83 3.32 19.71
N VAL A 102 -20.03 3.14 18.65
CA VAL A 102 -20.48 2.58 17.37
C VAL A 102 -20.86 1.12 17.57
N LEU A 103 -19.94 0.31 18.11
CA LEU A 103 -20.22 -1.09 18.45
C LEU A 103 -21.42 -1.22 19.39
N LYS A 104 -21.49 -0.38 20.43
CA LYS A 104 -22.65 -0.38 21.35
C LYS A 104 -23.97 -0.08 20.64
N THR A 105 -23.96 0.84 19.68
CA THR A 105 -25.16 1.20 18.91
C THR A 105 -25.58 0.07 17.98
N LEU A 106 -24.63 -0.55 17.26
CA LEU A 106 -24.91 -1.69 16.38
C LEU A 106 -25.43 -2.89 17.18
N GLU A 107 -24.85 -3.16 18.35
CA GLU A 107 -25.32 -4.18 19.28
C GLU A 107 -26.72 -3.91 19.81
N PHE A 108 -27.04 -2.64 20.10
CA PHE A 108 -28.39 -2.24 20.48
C PHE A 108 -29.39 -2.47 19.35
N ILE A 109 -29.03 -2.14 18.10
CA ILE A 109 -29.87 -2.38 16.92
C ILE A 109 -30.05 -3.89 16.69
N ARG A 110 -29.00 -4.70 16.89
CA ARG A 110 -29.08 -6.17 16.81
C ARG A 110 -30.07 -6.73 17.83
N ALA A 111 -30.05 -6.22 19.06
CA ALA A 111 -30.97 -6.61 20.11
C ALA A 111 -32.40 -6.05 19.91
N ASN A 112 -32.54 -4.95 19.18
CA ASN A 112 -33.82 -4.28 18.92
C ASN A 112 -33.98 -3.97 17.42
N PRO A 113 -34.15 -4.99 16.55
CA PRO A 113 -34.24 -4.76 15.11
C PRO A 113 -35.40 -3.84 14.72
N PRO A 114 -35.21 -2.92 13.75
CA PRO A 114 -36.30 -2.14 13.16
C PRO A 114 -37.37 -3.07 12.59
N LYS A 115 -38.63 -2.86 12.99
CA LYS A 115 -39.76 -3.70 12.56
C LYS A 115 -40.46 -3.19 11.30
N ASP A 116 -40.37 -1.88 11.07
CA ASP A 116 -41.08 -1.18 10.01
C ASP A 116 -40.19 -0.81 8.81
N ASP A 117 -38.94 -1.28 8.80
CA ASP A 117 -38.01 -1.08 7.69
C ASP A 117 -37.91 -2.36 6.84
N PRO A 118 -38.55 -2.41 5.66
CA PRO A 118 -38.49 -3.57 4.79
C PRO A 118 -37.09 -3.81 4.18
N ASN A 119 -36.18 -2.84 4.28
CA ASN A 119 -34.81 -2.94 3.77
C ASN A 119 -33.81 -3.33 4.87
N PHE A 120 -34.25 -3.47 6.13
CA PHE A 120 -33.36 -3.86 7.21
C PHE A 120 -32.83 -5.28 7.00
N ASN A 121 -31.50 -5.42 6.98
CA ASN A 121 -30.82 -6.69 6.79
C ASN A 121 -30.01 -7.05 8.04
N ILE A 122 -30.51 -8.03 8.81
CA ILE A 122 -29.87 -8.48 10.03
C ILE A 122 -28.52 -9.15 9.76
N GLN A 123 -28.37 -9.88 8.66
CA GLN A 123 -27.12 -10.54 8.31
C GLN A 123 -26.02 -9.52 7.97
N ALA A 124 -26.37 -8.42 7.31
CA ALA A 124 -25.45 -7.33 7.04
C ALA A 124 -25.00 -6.62 8.33
N LEU A 125 -25.93 -6.41 9.28
CA LEU A 125 -25.59 -5.86 10.60
C LEU A 125 -24.64 -6.78 11.37
N GLU A 126 -24.92 -8.09 11.39
CA GLU A 126 -24.06 -9.07 12.05
C GLU A 126 -22.67 -9.13 11.43
N ALA A 127 -22.58 -9.07 10.10
CA ALA A 127 -21.32 -9.00 9.39
C ALA A 127 -20.52 -7.74 9.74
N GLU A 128 -21.17 -6.57 9.84
CA GLU A 128 -20.48 -5.33 10.22
C GLU A 128 -20.01 -5.36 11.69
N ILE A 129 -20.83 -5.89 12.61
CA ILE A 129 -20.40 -6.09 14.01
C ILE A 129 -19.17 -7.00 14.05
N ALA A 130 -19.17 -8.13 13.34
CA ALA A 130 -18.03 -9.04 13.28
C ALA A 130 -16.79 -8.39 12.66
N ARG A 131 -16.96 -7.62 11.58
CA ARG A 131 -15.88 -6.85 10.93
C ARG A 131 -15.26 -5.87 11.91
N LEU A 132 -16.06 -5.05 12.58
CA LEU A 132 -15.57 -4.05 13.52
C LEU A 132 -14.94 -4.67 14.78
N GLN A 133 -15.44 -5.83 15.22
CA GLN A 133 -14.82 -6.59 16.31
C GLN A 133 -13.46 -7.17 15.93
N SER A 134 -13.26 -7.56 14.66
CA SER A 134 -11.95 -8.04 14.18
C SER A 134 -10.86 -6.95 14.12
N LEU A 135 -11.25 -5.67 14.21
CA LEU A 135 -10.34 -4.52 14.25
C LEU A 135 -9.93 -4.12 15.67
N GLN A 136 -10.47 -4.79 16.71
CA GLN A 136 -10.10 -4.59 18.11
C GLN A 136 -8.94 -5.50 18.52
#